data_AF-N1ZCF6-F1
#
_entry.id   AF-N1ZCF6-F1
#
_cell.length_a   1.000
_cell.length_b   1.000
_cell.length_c   1.000
_cell.angle_alpha   90.00
_cell.angle_beta   90.00
_cell.angle_gamma   90.00
#
_symmetry.space_group_name_H-M   'P 1'
#
loop_
_entity.id
_entity.type
_entity.pdbx_description
1 polymer ?
#
loop_
_entity_poly.entity_id
_entity_poly.type
_entity_poly.pdbx_seq_one_letter_code
_entity_poly.pdbx_strand_id
1 'polypeptide(L)'
;MNITIIKLVAAFTMLLDHIAEVFGMAGWWFFDGEMLRNIGRIAFPLFAFAVVNGWYHTKDKCKYFSKIALFAAISQIPYSLAFRTTNTIPLEAGEKLYYIGLSYKWYVLLFFVVIILLNYCFMKKNNIALEKYHIMLFLLLLFYSVEIKINGIWILYDELNVLNTFLCGLLILHHYEYIKKNSIDKKCVYSVINSMMFVLLCFYRADYGDYFAGIALVLLLYFTYHKKLMSSIVIIIWAFVLYAVVCANLKNALFAMLSIVFVLLYNERKLPRLKNFFYIWYPFHILLIGIVNIIIKIT
;
A
#
# COMPACT_ATOMS: atom_id res chain seq x y z
N MET A 1 19.59 -12.29 10.96
CA MET A 1 19.31 -11.93 9.56
C MET A 1 19.14 -10.42 9.42
N ASN A 2 19.62 -9.79 8.34
CA ASN A 2 19.48 -8.34 8.11
C ASN A 2 18.10 -8.03 7.48
N ILE A 3 17.55 -6.83 7.72
CA ILE A 3 16.32 -6.34 7.07
C ILE A 3 16.41 -6.39 5.53
N THR A 4 17.59 -6.28 4.94
CA THR A 4 17.76 -6.45 3.48
C THR A 4 17.31 -7.83 3.00
N ILE A 5 17.59 -8.90 3.75
CA ILE A 5 17.19 -10.26 3.36
C ILE A 5 15.68 -10.42 3.47
N ILE A 6 15.06 -9.87 4.54
CA ILE A 6 13.61 -9.85 4.70
C ILE A 6 12.94 -9.18 3.49
N LYS A 7 13.45 -8.02 3.07
CA LYS A 7 12.93 -7.31 1.91
C LYS A 7 13.16 -8.06 0.59
N LEU A 8 14.26 -8.80 0.43
CA LEU A 8 14.50 -9.64 -0.75
C LEU A 8 13.51 -10.80 -0.83
N VAL A 9 13.29 -11.51 0.29
CA VAL A 9 12.29 -12.57 0.37
C VAL A 9 10.91 -12.02 0.04
N ALA A 10 10.51 -10.91 0.69
CA ALA A 10 9.23 -10.26 0.43
C ALA A 10 9.07 -9.83 -1.03
N ALA A 11 10.13 -9.26 -1.63
CA ALA A 11 10.13 -8.82 -3.02
C ALA A 11 10.01 -9.98 -4.01
N PHE A 12 10.66 -11.11 -3.72
CA PHE A 12 10.58 -12.30 -4.54
C PHE A 12 9.22 -12.98 -4.44
N THR A 13 8.68 -13.19 -3.23
CA THR A 13 7.36 -13.79 -3.07
C THR A 13 6.25 -12.91 -3.65
N MET A 14 6.38 -11.58 -3.55
CA MET A 14 5.46 -10.63 -4.20
C MET A 14 5.52 -10.70 -5.73
N LEU A 15 6.71 -10.90 -6.31
CA LEU A 15 6.81 -11.09 -7.77
C LEU A 15 6.03 -12.33 -8.21
N LEU A 16 6.19 -13.46 -7.50
CA LEU A 16 5.44 -14.68 -7.81
C LEU A 16 3.93 -14.47 -7.67
N ASP A 17 3.51 -13.75 -6.63
CA ASP A 17 2.11 -13.38 -6.38
C ASP A 17 1.49 -12.63 -7.57
N HIS A 18 2.19 -11.59 -8.05
CA HIS A 18 1.73 -10.75 -9.13
C HIS A 18 1.70 -11.49 -10.48
N ILE A 19 2.70 -12.33 -10.76
CA ILE A 19 2.70 -13.18 -11.95
C ILE A 19 1.49 -14.12 -11.93
N ALA A 20 1.20 -14.73 -10.78
CA ALA A 20 0.09 -15.65 -10.63
C ALA A 20 -1.28 -14.95 -10.69
N GLU A 21 -1.39 -13.72 -10.20
CA GLU A 21 -2.62 -12.96 -10.32
C GLU A 21 -2.93 -12.64 -11.79
N VAL A 22 -1.98 -12.05 -12.51
CA VAL A 22 -2.21 -11.52 -13.87
C VAL A 22 -2.27 -12.63 -14.93
N PHE A 23 -1.38 -13.62 -14.87
CA PHE A 23 -1.30 -14.65 -15.91
C PHE A 23 -1.92 -15.98 -15.52
N GLY A 24 -2.25 -16.15 -14.24
CA GLY A 24 -2.89 -17.35 -13.73
C GLY A 24 -4.34 -17.11 -13.35
N MET A 25 -4.58 -16.90 -12.06
CA MET A 25 -5.89 -17.09 -11.43
C MET A 25 -6.92 -15.98 -11.69
N ALA A 26 -6.50 -14.73 -11.89
CA ALA A 26 -7.44 -13.60 -12.01
C ALA A 26 -7.48 -12.99 -13.41
N GLY A 27 -6.45 -13.21 -14.23
CA GLY A 27 -6.33 -12.64 -15.56
C GLY A 27 -6.44 -13.66 -16.69
N TRP A 28 -5.32 -14.01 -17.31
CA TRP A 28 -5.30 -14.77 -18.57
C TRP A 28 -5.50 -16.29 -18.46
N TRP A 29 -5.49 -16.86 -17.25
CA TRP A 29 -5.70 -18.31 -17.03
C TRP A 29 -4.71 -19.23 -17.76
N PHE A 30 -3.46 -18.81 -17.95
CA PHE A 30 -2.42 -19.65 -18.56
C PHE A 30 -1.98 -20.82 -17.66
N PHE A 31 -2.18 -20.70 -16.35
CA PHE A 31 -1.92 -21.73 -15.35
C PHE A 31 -2.78 -21.48 -14.10
N ASP A 32 -2.95 -22.49 -13.24
CA ASP A 32 -3.83 -22.41 -12.05
C ASP A 32 -3.43 -21.31 -11.06
N GLY A 33 -2.13 -21.15 -10.81
CA GLY A 33 -1.58 -20.04 -10.02
C GLY A 33 -1.86 -20.08 -8.51
N GLU A 34 -2.71 -20.99 -8.00
CA GLU A 34 -3.09 -21.06 -6.58
C GLU A 34 -1.86 -21.14 -5.67
N MET A 35 -0.91 -22.03 -6.00
CA MET A 35 0.31 -22.21 -5.19
C MET A 35 1.20 -20.97 -5.16
N LEU A 36 1.34 -20.26 -6.28
CA LEU A 36 2.16 -19.05 -6.34
C LEU A 36 1.49 -17.90 -5.57
N ARG A 37 0.15 -17.78 -5.64
CA ARG A 37 -0.63 -16.84 -4.82
C ARG A 37 -0.49 -17.13 -3.33
N ASN A 38 -0.54 -18.41 -2.95
CA ASN A 38 -0.33 -18.86 -1.57
C ASN A 38 1.08 -18.44 -1.08
N ILE A 39 2.13 -18.75 -1.83
CA ILE A 39 3.52 -18.31 -1.53
C ILE A 39 3.60 -16.78 -1.43
N GLY A 40 2.87 -16.08 -2.30
CA GLY A 40 2.76 -14.63 -2.31
C GLY A 40 2.34 -14.00 -0.99
N ARG A 41 1.50 -14.69 -0.20
CA ARG A 41 0.99 -14.18 1.09
C ARG A 41 2.07 -13.97 2.16
N ILE A 42 3.27 -14.53 1.97
CA ILE A 42 4.45 -14.25 2.79
C ILE A 42 4.89 -12.77 2.66
N ALA A 43 4.67 -12.14 1.49
CA ALA A 43 5.21 -10.83 1.18
C ALA A 43 4.68 -9.71 2.09
N PHE A 44 3.36 -9.64 2.27
CA PHE A 44 2.73 -8.50 2.93
C PHE A 44 3.17 -8.32 4.40
N PRO A 45 3.15 -9.35 5.27
CA PRO A 45 3.65 -9.21 6.65
C PRO A 45 5.12 -8.80 6.74
N LEU A 46 5.96 -9.29 5.81
CA LEU A 46 7.36 -8.92 5.76
C LEU A 46 7.56 -7.47 5.32
N PHE A 47 6.78 -6.98 4.35
CA PHE A 47 6.80 -5.57 3.97
C PHE A 47 6.27 -4.67 5.08
N ALA A 48 5.17 -5.05 5.75
CA ALA A 48 4.65 -4.31 6.89
C ALA A 48 5.69 -4.21 8.02
N PHE A 49 6.35 -5.32 8.38
CA PHE A 49 7.46 -5.33 9.34
C PHE A 49 8.62 -4.43 8.88
N ALA A 50 8.97 -4.47 7.59
CA ALA A 50 10.06 -3.68 7.05
C ALA A 50 9.75 -2.17 6.93
N VAL A 51 8.48 -1.80 6.75
CA VAL A 51 8.01 -0.41 6.77
C VAL A 51 8.11 0.14 8.19
N VAL A 52 7.66 -0.62 9.19
CA VAL A 52 7.80 -0.28 10.61
C VAL A 52 9.27 -0.15 11.01
N ASN A 53 10.13 -1.09 10.60
CA ASN A 53 11.57 -0.99 10.81
C ASN A 53 12.14 0.33 10.26
N GLY A 54 11.77 0.69 9.02
CA GLY A 54 12.20 1.94 8.39
C GLY A 54 11.74 3.17 9.16
N TRP A 55 10.52 3.15 9.71
CA TRP A 55 9.98 4.24 10.52
C TRP A 55 10.74 4.44 11.84
N TYR A 56 11.12 3.37 12.53
CA TYR A 56 11.92 3.44 13.76
C TYR A 56 13.35 3.95 13.52
N HIS A 57 13.97 3.57 12.40
CA HIS A 57 15.40 3.82 12.17
C HIS A 57 15.68 5.05 11.30
N THR A 58 14.65 5.65 10.69
CA THR A 58 14.86 6.88 9.91
C THR A 58 15.13 8.07 10.83
N LYS A 59 16.13 8.88 10.49
CA LYS A 59 16.38 10.17 11.15
C LYS A 59 15.39 11.25 10.69
N ASP A 60 14.80 11.06 9.51
CA ASP A 60 13.86 12.01 8.90
C ASP A 60 12.62 11.25 8.43
N LYS A 61 11.55 11.37 9.23
CA LYS A 61 10.26 10.73 8.96
C LYS A 61 9.54 11.38 7.79
N CYS A 62 9.73 12.68 7.58
CA CYS A 62 9.11 13.41 6.47
C CYS A 62 9.70 12.93 5.15
N LYS A 63 11.02 12.82 5.06
CA LYS A 63 11.71 12.29 3.86
C LYS A 63 11.38 10.83 3.60
N TYR A 64 11.29 10.00 4.64
CA TYR A 64 10.90 8.59 4.49
C TYR A 64 9.47 8.45 3.97
N PHE A 65 8.52 9.15 4.58
CA PHE A 65 7.12 9.22 4.13
C PHE A 65 7.03 9.74 2.70
N SER A 66 7.77 10.81 2.39
CA SER A 66 7.79 11.42 1.06
C SER A 66 8.25 10.46 -0.02
N LYS A 67 9.24 9.63 0.29
CA LYS A 67 9.71 8.61 -0.62
C LYS A 67 8.64 7.57 -0.88
N ILE A 68 7.95 7.08 0.15
CA ILE A 68 6.85 6.12 -0.03
C ILE A 68 5.72 6.74 -0.86
N ALA A 69 5.35 7.99 -0.58
CA ALA A 69 4.33 8.73 -1.33
C ALA A 69 4.68 8.91 -2.80
N LEU A 70 5.92 9.30 -3.10
CA LEU A 70 6.41 9.41 -4.47
C LEU A 70 6.31 8.06 -5.21
N PHE A 71 6.77 6.98 -4.59
CA PHE A 71 6.70 5.66 -5.21
C PHE A 71 5.27 5.11 -5.28
N ALA A 72 4.36 5.51 -4.38
CA ALA A 72 2.93 5.19 -4.50
C ALA A 72 2.32 5.84 -5.75
N ALA A 73 2.61 7.12 -6.01
CA ALA A 73 2.17 7.80 -7.23
C ALA A 73 2.77 7.17 -8.49
N ILE A 74 4.09 6.96 -8.52
CA ILE A 74 4.78 6.36 -9.68
C ILE A 74 4.24 4.95 -9.98
N SER A 75 3.98 4.16 -8.95
CA SER A 75 3.52 2.78 -9.12
C SER A 75 2.06 2.67 -9.53
N GLN A 76 1.28 3.75 -9.45
CA GLN A 76 -0.14 3.71 -9.79
C GLN A 76 -0.37 3.37 -11.26
N ILE A 77 0.43 3.93 -12.18
CA ILE A 77 0.34 3.63 -13.60
C ILE A 77 0.65 2.13 -13.86
N PRO A 78 1.84 1.60 -13.48
CA PRO A 78 2.11 0.17 -13.57
C PRO A 78 1.01 -0.71 -12.95
N TYR A 79 0.53 -0.33 -11.77
CA TYR A 79 -0.48 -1.09 -11.03
C TYR A 79 -1.80 -1.17 -11.80
N SER A 80 -2.30 -0.05 -12.33
CA SER A 80 -3.50 -0.03 -13.17
C SER A 80 -3.34 -0.87 -14.44
N LEU A 81 -2.17 -0.80 -15.10
CA LEU A 81 -1.90 -1.60 -16.30
C LEU A 81 -1.87 -3.10 -16.03
N ALA A 82 -1.31 -3.51 -14.90
CA ALA A 82 -1.14 -4.93 -14.55
C ALA A 82 -2.40 -5.56 -13.96
N PHE A 83 -3.07 -4.90 -13.02
CA PHE A 83 -4.07 -5.56 -12.16
C PHE A 83 -5.51 -5.23 -12.49
N ARG A 84 -5.79 -4.23 -13.34
CA ARG A 84 -7.19 -3.96 -13.67
C ARG A 84 -7.77 -5.14 -14.45
N THR A 85 -8.82 -5.77 -13.93
CA THR A 85 -9.45 -6.97 -14.53
C THR A 85 -9.83 -6.79 -15.99
N THR A 86 -10.35 -5.61 -16.37
CA THR A 86 -10.70 -5.35 -17.77
C THR A 86 -9.48 -5.22 -18.68
N ASN A 87 -8.28 -5.01 -18.14
CA ASN A 87 -7.03 -5.07 -18.90
C ASN A 87 -6.49 -6.51 -19.04
N THR A 88 -6.99 -7.47 -18.26
CA THR A 88 -6.52 -8.87 -18.27
C THR A 88 -7.49 -9.82 -18.97
N ILE A 89 -8.42 -9.27 -19.75
CA ILE A 89 -9.38 -10.00 -20.57
C ILE A 89 -9.38 -9.44 -22.01
N PRO A 90 -9.79 -10.24 -23.01
CA PRO A 90 -9.90 -9.78 -24.39
C PRO A 90 -10.83 -8.56 -24.54
N LEU A 91 -10.61 -7.76 -25.57
CA LEU A 91 -11.50 -6.64 -25.93
C LEU A 91 -12.89 -7.17 -26.30
N GLU A 92 -13.91 -6.69 -25.58
CA GLU A 92 -15.30 -7.04 -25.84
C GLU A 92 -15.96 -6.06 -26.83
N ALA A 93 -16.94 -6.55 -27.59
CA ALA A 93 -17.70 -5.72 -28.53
C ALA A 93 -18.47 -4.62 -27.78
N GLY A 94 -18.26 -3.36 -28.18
CA GLY A 94 -18.91 -2.20 -27.54
C GLY A 94 -18.16 -1.61 -26.36
N GLU A 95 -16.95 -2.10 -26.03
CA GLU A 95 -16.10 -1.45 -25.04
C GLU A 95 -15.79 0.00 -25.42
N LYS A 96 -15.90 0.92 -24.45
CA LYS A 96 -15.41 2.28 -24.61
C LYS A 96 -13.89 2.24 -24.81
N LEU A 97 -13.44 2.70 -25.98
CA LEU A 97 -12.03 2.77 -26.33
C LEU A 97 -11.33 3.93 -25.59
N TYR A 98 -12.00 5.07 -25.46
CA TYR A 98 -11.45 6.26 -24.83
C TYR A 98 -12.36 6.74 -23.70
N TYR A 99 -11.76 7.03 -22.54
CA TYR A 99 -12.45 7.62 -21.41
C TYR A 99 -11.47 8.43 -20.56
N ILE A 100 -11.86 9.66 -20.22
CA ILE A 100 -11.19 10.49 -19.24
C ILE A 100 -12.28 10.98 -18.29
N GLY A 101 -12.08 10.75 -16.99
CA GLY A 101 -13.10 11.05 -16.00
C GLY A 101 -12.53 11.24 -14.60
N LEU A 102 -13.45 11.40 -13.66
CA LEU A 102 -13.15 11.51 -12.25
C LEU A 102 -13.81 10.35 -11.49
N SER A 103 -13.03 9.63 -10.68
CA SER A 103 -13.50 8.50 -9.87
C SER A 103 -14.52 8.89 -8.79
N TYR A 104 -14.57 10.18 -8.47
CA TYR A 104 -15.49 10.77 -7.53
C TYR A 104 -16.27 11.87 -8.22
N LYS A 105 -17.54 12.03 -7.82
CA LYS A 105 -18.35 13.16 -8.30
C LYS A 105 -17.67 14.48 -7.92
N TRP A 106 -17.71 15.47 -8.80
CA TRP A 106 -16.95 16.71 -8.64
C TRP A 106 -17.24 17.44 -7.30
N TYR A 107 -18.47 17.36 -6.78
CA TYR A 107 -18.83 17.96 -5.50
C TYR A 107 -18.18 17.27 -4.30
N VAL A 108 -17.92 15.96 -4.40
CA VAL A 108 -17.19 15.18 -3.39
C VAL A 108 -15.74 15.67 -3.35
N LEU A 109 -15.11 15.81 -4.52
CA LEU A 109 -13.76 16.36 -4.65
C LEU A 109 -13.68 17.79 -4.12
N LEU A 110 -14.64 18.65 -4.47
CA LEU A 110 -14.71 20.02 -3.98
C LEU A 110 -14.79 20.07 -2.44
N PHE A 111 -15.67 19.26 -1.84
CA PHE A 111 -15.78 19.16 -0.38
C PHE A 111 -14.44 18.80 0.27
N PHE A 112 -13.71 17.82 -0.29
CA PHE A 112 -12.39 17.44 0.24
C PHE A 112 -11.33 18.51 0.05
N VAL A 113 -11.30 19.18 -1.10
CA VAL A 113 -10.40 20.32 -1.35
C VAL A 113 -10.64 21.40 -0.30
N VAL A 114 -11.90 21.74 -0.01
CA VAL A 114 -12.24 22.75 1.00
C VAL A 114 -11.76 22.34 2.39
N ILE A 115 -12.05 21.11 2.84
CA ILE A 115 -11.59 20.64 4.16
C ILE A 115 -10.07 20.69 4.25
N ILE A 116 -9.36 20.25 3.22
CA ILE A 116 -7.90 20.22 3.21
C ILE A 116 -7.32 21.63 3.23
N LEU A 117 -7.89 22.57 2.47
CA LEU A 117 -7.46 23.98 2.47
C LEU A 117 -7.70 24.64 3.83
N LEU A 118 -8.86 24.45 4.45
CA LEU A 118 -9.15 24.97 5.79
C LEU A 118 -8.12 24.47 6.80
N ASN A 119 -7.77 23.19 6.70
CA ASN A 119 -6.80 22.59 7.59
C ASN A 119 -5.36 23.00 7.28
N TYR A 120 -4.98 23.16 6.01
CA TYR A 120 -3.71 23.75 5.62
C TYR A 120 -3.55 25.15 6.25
N CYS A 121 -4.55 26.02 6.08
CA CYS A 121 -4.57 27.36 6.68
C CYS A 121 -4.43 27.30 8.20
N PHE A 122 -5.16 26.40 8.86
CA PHE A 122 -5.05 26.19 10.30
C PHE A 122 -3.66 25.72 10.72
N MET A 123 -3.08 24.74 10.02
CA MET A 123 -1.80 24.12 10.38
C MET A 123 -0.64 25.08 10.17
N LYS A 124 -0.66 25.80 9.05
CA LYS A 124 0.32 26.84 8.73
C LYS A 124 0.31 27.96 9.75
N LYS A 125 -0.89 28.47 10.12
CA LYS A 125 -1.04 29.49 11.17
C LYS A 125 -0.45 29.05 12.52
N ASN A 126 -0.46 27.75 12.79
CA ASN A 126 -0.08 27.16 14.06
C ASN A 126 1.32 26.51 14.07
N ASN A 127 2.09 26.61 12.98
CA ASN A 127 3.43 26.02 12.78
C ASN A 127 3.50 24.51 13.08
N ILE A 128 2.52 23.73 12.60
CA ILE A 128 2.45 22.29 12.92
C ILE A 128 3.21 21.48 11.87
N ALA A 129 4.18 20.68 12.31
CA ALA A 129 5.06 19.88 11.43
C ALA A 129 4.33 18.87 10.52
N LEU A 130 3.08 18.52 10.85
CA LEU A 130 2.22 17.60 10.12
C LEU A 130 1.68 18.17 8.79
N GLU A 131 1.77 19.48 8.57
CA GLU A 131 1.28 20.16 7.36
C GLU A 131 1.80 19.50 6.06
N LYS A 132 3.11 19.20 6.02
CA LYS A 132 3.75 18.61 4.83
C LYS A 132 3.14 17.27 4.43
N TYR A 133 2.84 16.40 5.40
CA TYR A 133 2.25 15.08 5.14
C TYR A 133 0.87 15.22 4.51
N HIS A 134 0.03 16.13 5.03
CA HIS A 134 -1.32 16.33 4.52
C HIS A 134 -1.33 16.90 3.11
N ILE A 135 -0.43 17.84 2.78
CA ILE A 135 -0.29 18.36 1.41
C ILE A 135 0.07 17.22 0.45
N MET A 136 1.03 16.37 0.82
CA MET A 136 1.45 15.26 -0.04
C MET A 136 0.32 14.26 -0.28
N LEU A 137 -0.44 13.94 0.76
CA LEU A 137 -1.59 13.05 0.67
C LEU A 137 -2.72 13.67 -0.17
N PHE A 138 -2.92 14.98 -0.07
CA PHE A 138 -3.87 15.69 -0.93
C PHE A 138 -3.49 15.62 -2.40
N LEU A 139 -2.22 15.87 -2.73
CA LEU A 139 -1.73 15.76 -4.11
C LEU A 139 -1.90 14.33 -4.65
N LEU A 140 -1.65 13.32 -3.81
CA LEU A 140 -1.92 11.93 -4.16
C LEU A 140 -3.41 11.66 -4.39
N LEU A 141 -4.28 12.15 -3.52
CA LEU A 141 -5.73 12.00 -3.68
C LEU A 141 -6.24 12.64 -4.98
N LEU A 142 -5.76 13.84 -5.31
CA LEU A 142 -6.10 14.50 -6.56
C LEU A 142 -5.66 13.65 -7.76
N PHE A 143 -4.43 13.14 -7.72
CA PHE A 143 -3.91 12.25 -8.76
C PHE A 143 -4.75 10.97 -8.90
N TYR A 144 -5.12 10.35 -7.78
CA TYR A 144 -5.96 9.14 -7.76
C TYR A 144 -7.41 9.37 -8.13
N SER A 145 -7.87 10.62 -8.16
CA SER A 145 -9.23 10.92 -8.62
C SER A 145 -9.36 10.93 -10.14
N VAL A 146 -8.24 10.94 -10.88
CA VAL A 146 -8.23 10.97 -12.34
C VAL A 146 -8.24 9.55 -12.90
N GLU A 147 -9.18 9.30 -13.81
CA GLU A 147 -9.32 8.03 -14.52
C GLU A 147 -9.02 8.21 -15.99
N ILE A 148 -8.21 7.31 -16.57
CA ILE A 148 -7.80 7.39 -17.97
C ILE A 148 -7.86 5.99 -18.59
N LYS A 149 -8.62 5.87 -19.68
CA LYS A 149 -8.70 4.70 -20.56
C LYS A 149 -8.33 5.14 -21.99
N ILE A 150 -7.39 4.45 -22.61
CA ILE A 150 -6.94 4.67 -24.00
C ILE A 150 -6.96 3.34 -24.75
N ASN A 151 -7.57 3.29 -25.93
CA ASN A 151 -7.71 2.07 -26.75
C ASN A 151 -8.20 0.84 -25.97
N GLY A 152 -9.16 1.03 -25.07
CA GLY A 152 -9.69 -0.07 -24.27
C GLY A 152 -8.80 -0.51 -23.10
N ILE A 153 -7.69 0.17 -22.85
CA ILE A 153 -6.74 -0.10 -21.76
C ILE A 153 -6.83 0.99 -20.70
N TRP A 154 -7.07 0.60 -19.45
CA TRP A 154 -7.01 1.50 -18.30
C TRP A 154 -5.57 1.81 -17.93
N ILE A 155 -5.16 3.07 -18.10
CA ILE A 155 -3.84 3.58 -17.72
C ILE A 155 -3.84 4.06 -16.27
N LEU A 156 -4.94 4.70 -15.86
CA LEU A 156 -5.18 5.13 -14.48
C LEU A 156 -6.59 4.75 -14.08
N TYR A 157 -6.72 4.12 -12.92
CA TYR A 157 -7.99 3.73 -12.35
C TYR A 157 -8.00 3.87 -10.82
N ASP A 158 -9.17 3.68 -10.22
CA ASP A 158 -9.46 4.07 -8.83
C ASP A 158 -8.96 3.07 -7.77
N GLU A 159 -8.65 1.83 -8.15
CA GLU A 159 -7.96 0.84 -7.31
C GLU A 159 -6.50 1.25 -7.05
N LEU A 160 -6.11 1.33 -5.78
CA LEU A 160 -4.84 1.90 -5.33
C LEU A 160 -3.85 0.82 -4.90
N ASN A 161 -2.57 1.07 -5.18
CA ASN A 161 -1.51 0.13 -4.79
C ASN A 161 -1.25 0.09 -3.27
N VAL A 162 -0.61 -0.99 -2.81
CA VAL A 162 -0.35 -1.30 -1.38
C VAL A 162 0.46 -0.23 -0.62
N LEU A 163 1.24 0.61 -1.33
CA LEU A 163 2.00 1.67 -0.68
C LEU A 163 1.07 2.70 -0.01
N ASN A 164 -0.17 2.84 -0.51
CA ASN A 164 -1.18 3.70 0.11
C ASN A 164 -1.63 3.18 1.49
N THR A 165 -1.77 1.86 1.64
CA THR A 165 -2.02 1.22 2.94
C THR A 165 -0.90 1.51 3.92
N PHE A 166 0.36 1.47 3.48
CA PHE A 166 1.50 1.85 4.31
C PHE A 166 1.51 3.35 4.65
N LEU A 167 1.19 4.24 3.70
CA LEU A 167 1.09 5.69 3.98
C LEU A 167 0.05 5.98 5.05
N CYS A 168 -1.13 5.36 4.98
CA CYS A 168 -2.17 5.48 5.98
C CYS A 168 -1.69 5.00 7.36
N GLY A 169 -1.04 3.83 7.44
CA GLY A 169 -0.47 3.32 8.69
C GLY A 169 0.60 4.25 9.28
N LEU A 170 1.54 4.73 8.46
CA LEU A 170 2.60 5.65 8.90
C LEU A 170 2.06 7.03 9.32
N LEU A 171 1.00 7.51 8.66
CA LEU A 171 0.33 8.75 9.04
C LEU A 171 -0.25 8.63 10.45
N ILE A 172 -0.95 7.54 10.74
CA ILE A 172 -1.50 7.27 12.09
C ILE A 172 -0.37 7.16 13.13
N LEU A 173 0.75 6.49 12.79
CA LEU A 173 1.91 6.42 13.68
C LEU A 173 2.51 7.79 13.96
N HIS A 174 2.57 8.68 12.97
CA HIS A 174 3.05 10.04 13.16
C HIS A 174 2.15 10.85 14.11
N HIS A 175 0.82 10.69 13.98
CA HIS A 175 -0.13 11.29 14.93
C HIS A 175 0.06 10.75 16.34
N TYR A 176 0.21 9.42 16.48
CA TYR A 176 0.47 8.80 17.79
C TYR A 176 1.72 9.38 18.46
N GLU A 177 2.84 9.49 17.73
CA GLU A 177 4.07 10.04 18.29
C GLU A 177 3.95 11.53 18.62
N TYR A 178 3.23 12.30 17.80
CA TYR A 178 2.94 13.70 18.06
C TYR A 178 2.13 13.86 19.36
N ILE A 179 1.05 13.08 19.53
CA ILE A 179 0.21 13.06 20.73
C ILE A 179 1.03 12.68 21.95
N LYS A 180 1.84 11.62 21.83
CA LYS A 180 2.71 11.15 22.92
C LYS A 180 3.69 12.23 23.39
N LYS A 181 4.16 13.08 22.47
CA LYS A 181 5.13 14.15 22.78
C LYS A 181 4.47 15.43 23.30
N ASN A 182 3.32 15.83 22.76
CA ASN A 182 2.76 17.17 22.96
C ASN A 182 1.40 17.18 23.68
N SER A 183 0.92 16.02 24.16
CA SER A 183 -0.45 15.82 24.68
C SER A 183 -1.53 16.10 23.61
N ILE A 184 -2.79 15.79 23.93
CA ILE A 184 -3.91 16.04 23.01
C ILE A 184 -4.30 17.52 23.10
N ASP A 185 -3.92 18.30 22.10
CA ASP A 185 -4.34 19.69 21.93
C ASP A 185 -5.34 19.85 20.76
N LYS A 186 -5.98 21.02 20.65
CA LYS A 186 -6.91 21.32 19.55
C LYS A 186 -6.25 21.09 18.19
N LYS A 187 -4.96 21.39 18.08
CA LYS A 187 -4.16 21.23 16.86
C LYS A 187 -4.08 19.78 16.42
N CYS A 188 -3.83 18.87 17.37
CA CYS A 188 -3.83 17.44 17.13
C CYS A 188 -5.20 16.93 16.67
N VAL A 189 -6.28 17.38 17.30
CA VAL A 189 -7.64 16.94 16.94
C VAL A 189 -7.94 17.27 15.47
N TYR A 190 -7.65 18.50 15.03
CA TYR A 190 -7.83 18.87 13.61
C TYR A 190 -6.98 18.00 12.67
N SER A 191 -5.70 17.77 13.02
CA SER A 191 -4.81 16.93 12.22
C SER A 191 -5.32 15.48 12.09
N VAL A 192 -5.79 14.89 13.19
CA VAL A 192 -6.38 13.55 13.21
C VAL A 192 -7.63 13.48 12.35
N ILE A 193 -8.53 14.48 12.43
CA ILE A 193 -9.75 14.52 11.62
C ILE A 193 -9.42 14.49 10.12
N ASN A 194 -8.42 15.25 9.65
CA ASN A 194 -8.04 15.21 8.23
C ASN A 194 -7.42 13.89 7.81
N SER A 195 -6.55 13.37 8.66
CA SER A 195 -5.91 12.09 8.40
C SER A 195 -6.94 10.98 8.34
N MET A 196 -7.98 11.04 9.17
CA MET A 196 -9.12 10.12 9.12
C MET A 196 -9.82 10.20 7.75
N MET A 197 -10.03 11.39 7.20
CA MET A 197 -10.66 11.53 5.88
C MET A 197 -9.81 10.96 4.75
N PHE A 198 -8.50 11.25 4.75
CA PHE A 198 -7.58 10.66 3.76
C PHE A 198 -7.53 9.14 3.88
N VAL A 199 -7.43 8.65 5.12
CA VAL A 199 -7.48 7.21 5.40
C VAL A 199 -8.78 6.67 4.82
N LEU A 200 -9.96 7.15 5.19
CA LEU A 200 -11.23 6.62 4.68
C LEU A 200 -11.33 6.59 3.15
N LEU A 201 -10.82 7.62 2.45
CA LEU A 201 -10.89 7.72 1.00
C LEU A 201 -9.94 6.78 0.27
N CYS A 202 -8.66 6.77 0.67
CA CYS A 202 -7.66 5.94 0.02
C CYS A 202 -7.74 4.49 0.49
N PHE A 203 -8.15 4.28 1.74
CA PHE A 203 -8.16 2.96 2.36
C PHE A 203 -9.13 2.02 1.66
N TYR A 204 -10.36 2.44 1.39
CA TYR A 204 -11.39 1.59 0.79
C TYR A 204 -11.03 1.07 -0.61
N ARG A 205 -10.04 1.69 -1.27
CA ARG A 205 -9.62 1.33 -2.62
C ARG A 205 -8.20 0.79 -2.68
N ALA A 206 -7.45 0.82 -1.56
CA ALA A 206 -6.07 0.38 -1.55
C ALA A 206 -5.95 -1.13 -1.40
N ASP A 207 -4.93 -1.72 -2.04
CA ASP A 207 -4.56 -3.11 -1.82
C ASP A 207 -4.18 -3.34 -0.35
N TYR A 208 -4.67 -4.44 0.23
CA TYR A 208 -4.70 -4.70 1.67
C TYR A 208 -5.43 -3.62 2.50
N GLY A 209 -6.23 -2.80 1.82
CA GLY A 209 -7.13 -1.80 2.35
C GLY A 209 -8.53 -2.32 2.66
N ASP A 210 -8.78 -3.61 2.55
CA ASP A 210 -10.03 -4.18 3.04
C ASP A 210 -10.00 -4.32 4.58
N TYR A 211 -11.13 -4.04 5.23
CA TYR A 211 -11.38 -4.29 6.67
C TYR A 211 -10.37 -3.70 7.68
N PHE A 212 -9.66 -2.64 7.34
CA PHE A 212 -8.55 -2.07 8.14
C PHE A 212 -7.39 -3.03 8.39
N ALA A 213 -7.33 -4.17 7.69
CA ALA A 213 -6.42 -5.25 8.02
C ALA A 213 -4.96 -4.85 7.82
N GLY A 214 -4.61 -4.22 6.69
CA GLY A 214 -3.23 -3.83 6.42
C GLY A 214 -2.72 -2.72 7.35
N ILE A 215 -3.55 -1.70 7.60
CA ILE A 215 -3.24 -0.64 8.56
C ILE A 215 -3.06 -1.24 9.97
N ALA A 216 -3.99 -2.09 10.41
CA ALA A 216 -3.93 -2.72 11.72
C ALA A 216 -2.61 -3.51 11.91
N LEU A 217 -2.17 -4.26 10.89
CA LEU A 217 -0.90 -4.97 10.96
C LEU A 217 0.28 -4.02 11.16
N VAL A 218 0.35 -2.92 10.40
CA VAL A 218 1.42 -1.91 10.53
C VAL A 218 1.44 -1.32 11.94
N LEU A 219 0.28 -0.96 12.49
CA LEU A 219 0.15 -0.37 13.83
C LEU A 219 0.54 -1.37 14.93
N LEU A 220 0.04 -2.59 14.88
CA LEU A 220 0.33 -3.62 15.88
C LEU A 220 1.80 -4.07 15.83
N LEU A 221 2.38 -4.17 14.63
CA LEU A 221 3.81 -4.44 14.47
C LEU A 221 4.67 -3.30 15.00
N TYR A 222 4.24 -2.04 14.88
CA TYR A 222 4.95 -0.91 15.50
C TYR A 222 5.05 -1.10 17.02
N PHE A 223 3.94 -1.33 17.71
CA PHE A 223 3.96 -1.49 19.18
C PHE A 223 4.72 -2.73 19.66
N THR A 224 4.81 -3.76 18.83
CA THR A 224 5.49 -5.02 19.18
C THR A 224 6.91 -5.12 18.62
N TYR A 225 7.37 -4.13 17.84
CA TYR A 225 8.55 -4.22 16.97
C TYR A 225 9.82 -4.72 17.69
N HIS A 226 10.06 -4.27 18.93
CA HIS A 226 11.24 -4.65 19.73
C HIS A 226 11.13 -6.04 20.39
N LYS A 227 9.94 -6.66 20.37
CA LYS A 227 9.65 -7.97 20.95
C LYS A 227 9.25 -8.94 19.84
N LYS A 228 10.23 -9.58 19.20
CA LYS A 228 10.02 -10.47 18.03
C LYS A 228 8.95 -11.54 18.25
N LEU A 229 8.87 -12.11 19.45
CA LEU A 229 7.83 -13.08 19.79
C LEU A 229 6.43 -12.46 19.73
N MET A 230 6.25 -11.24 20.24
CA MET A 230 4.98 -10.51 20.16
C MET A 230 4.63 -10.12 18.73
N SER A 231 5.61 -9.66 17.94
CA SER A 231 5.38 -9.40 16.50
C SER A 231 4.97 -10.67 15.75
N SER A 232 5.54 -11.81 16.12
CA SER A 232 5.17 -13.10 15.54
C SER A 232 3.72 -13.47 15.89
N ILE A 233 3.32 -13.33 17.15
CA ILE A 233 1.94 -13.55 17.59
C ILE A 233 0.96 -12.62 16.85
N VAL A 234 1.30 -11.35 16.69
CA VAL A 234 0.50 -10.39 15.91
C VAL A 234 0.32 -10.88 14.47
N ILE A 235 1.38 -11.36 13.82
CA ILE A 235 1.29 -11.89 12.45
C ILE A 235 0.41 -13.14 12.39
N ILE A 236 0.49 -14.06 13.37
CA ILE A 236 -0.37 -15.25 13.43
C ILE A 236 -1.84 -14.84 13.51
N ILE A 237 -2.17 -14.00 14.51
CA ILE A 237 -3.56 -13.56 14.74
C ILE A 237 -4.08 -12.84 13.50
N TRP A 238 -3.29 -11.90 12.97
CA TRP A 238 -3.66 -11.15 11.77
C TRP A 238 -3.89 -12.06 10.56
N ALA A 239 -2.98 -13.00 10.30
CA ALA A 239 -3.08 -13.91 9.17
C ALA A 239 -4.30 -14.84 9.29
N PHE A 240 -4.56 -15.34 10.50
CA PHE A 240 -5.72 -16.18 10.77
C PHE A 240 -7.03 -15.40 10.59
N VAL A 241 -7.14 -14.22 11.21
CA VAL A 241 -8.35 -13.39 11.10
C VAL A 241 -8.59 -12.96 9.66
N LEU A 242 -7.59 -12.42 8.98
CA LEU A 242 -7.78 -11.94 7.60
C LEU A 242 -8.05 -13.10 6.64
N TYR A 243 -7.18 -14.10 6.59
CA TYR A 243 -7.29 -15.10 5.53
C TYR A 243 -8.21 -16.26 5.90
N ALA A 244 -8.10 -16.82 7.11
CA ALA A 244 -8.89 -18.00 7.48
C ALA A 244 -10.35 -17.63 7.82
N VAL A 245 -10.57 -16.49 8.50
CA VAL A 245 -11.92 -16.06 8.91
C VAL A 245 -12.57 -15.19 7.83
N VAL A 246 -11.95 -14.07 7.46
CA VAL A 246 -12.58 -13.11 6.53
C VAL A 246 -12.59 -13.64 5.09
N CYS A 247 -11.45 -14.12 4.58
CA CYS A 247 -11.38 -14.68 3.22
C CYS A 247 -11.78 -16.16 3.13
N ALA A 248 -12.17 -16.80 4.25
CA ALA A 248 -12.51 -18.22 4.32
C ALA A 248 -11.45 -19.18 3.69
N ASN A 249 -10.17 -18.80 3.75
CA ASN A 249 -9.06 -19.52 3.13
C ASN A 249 -7.93 -19.81 4.13
N LEU A 250 -7.99 -20.99 4.74
CA LEU A 250 -6.99 -21.44 5.72
C LEU A 250 -5.60 -21.60 5.11
N LYS A 251 -5.49 -22.03 3.85
CA LYS A 251 -4.18 -22.18 3.19
C LYS A 251 -3.44 -20.84 3.14
N ASN A 252 -4.10 -19.78 2.67
CA ASN A 252 -3.54 -18.42 2.63
C ASN A 252 -3.07 -17.96 4.02
N ALA A 253 -3.83 -18.27 5.07
CA ALA A 253 -3.44 -17.96 6.44
C ALA A 253 -2.14 -18.67 6.84
N LEU A 254 -2.04 -19.97 6.59
CA LEU A 254 -0.85 -20.77 6.92
C LEU A 254 0.38 -20.29 6.17
N PHE A 255 0.26 -19.95 4.88
CA PHE A 255 1.38 -19.41 4.11
C PHE A 255 1.80 -18.02 4.60
N ALA A 256 0.87 -17.13 4.92
CA ALA A 256 1.20 -15.83 5.49
C ALA A 256 1.96 -15.97 6.82
N MET A 257 1.61 -16.96 7.64
CA MET A 257 2.31 -17.26 8.91
C MET A 257 3.77 -17.69 8.69
N LEU A 258 4.14 -18.24 7.54
CA LEU A 258 5.55 -18.59 7.25
C LEU A 258 6.49 -17.37 7.27
N SER A 259 5.95 -16.16 7.11
CA SER A 259 6.70 -14.90 7.28
C SER A 259 7.36 -14.78 8.67
N ILE A 260 6.82 -15.45 9.69
CA ILE A 260 7.31 -15.41 11.07
C ILE A 260 8.73 -15.94 11.19
N VAL A 261 9.09 -16.95 10.40
CA VAL A 261 10.45 -17.51 10.40
C VAL A 261 11.48 -16.40 10.15
N PHE A 262 11.18 -15.51 9.20
CA PHE A 262 12.04 -14.39 8.85
C PHE A 262 12.05 -13.29 9.93
N VAL A 263 10.91 -13.03 10.58
CA VAL A 263 10.79 -12.06 11.67
C VAL A 263 11.56 -12.52 12.92
N LEU A 264 11.49 -13.81 13.28
CA LEU A 264 12.24 -14.37 14.41
C LEU A 264 13.76 -14.35 14.17
N LEU A 265 14.18 -14.67 12.94
CA LEU A 265 15.58 -14.66 12.54
C LEU A 265 16.15 -13.24 12.34
N TYR A 266 15.31 -12.20 12.30
CA TYR A 266 15.74 -10.82 12.17
C TYR A 266 16.69 -10.41 13.31
N ASN A 267 17.75 -9.66 13.01
CA ASN A 267 18.67 -9.13 13.99
C ASN A 267 18.96 -7.65 13.69
N GLU A 268 18.63 -6.78 14.64
CA GLU A 268 18.65 -5.31 14.52
C GLU A 268 20.04 -4.72 14.26
N ARG A 269 21.12 -5.50 14.40
CA ARG A 269 22.50 -4.98 14.36
C ARG A 269 23.09 -4.74 12.96
N LYS A 270 22.42 -5.10 11.86
CA LYS A 270 23.01 -4.97 10.50
C LYS A 270 22.32 -3.89 9.66
N LEU A 271 23.09 -2.90 9.20
CA LEU A 271 22.63 -1.83 8.31
C LEU A 271 22.16 -2.37 6.94
N PRO A 272 21.08 -1.84 6.34
CA PRO A 272 20.61 -2.28 5.04
C PRO A 272 21.54 -1.80 3.92
N ARG A 273 22.03 -2.74 3.11
CA ARG A 273 22.99 -2.48 2.01
C ARG A 273 22.33 -2.04 0.69
N LEU A 274 21.00 -2.19 0.55
CA LEU A 274 20.26 -1.97 -0.71
C LEU A 274 19.04 -1.04 -0.54
N LYS A 275 19.22 0.16 0.00
CA LYS A 275 18.08 1.03 0.36
C LYS A 275 17.24 1.50 -0.84
N ASN A 276 17.85 1.79 -1.99
CA ASN A 276 17.13 2.35 -3.14
C ASN A 276 16.51 1.28 -4.04
N PHE A 277 17.11 0.09 -4.09
CA PHE A 277 16.66 -1.04 -4.90
C PHE A 277 15.18 -1.36 -4.68
N PHE A 278 14.75 -1.52 -3.42
CA PHE A 278 13.37 -1.94 -3.11
C PHE A 278 12.30 -0.93 -3.52
N TYR A 279 12.64 0.35 -3.56
CA TYR A 279 11.68 1.38 -4.00
C TYR A 279 11.49 1.33 -5.51
N ILE A 280 12.55 1.09 -6.28
CA ILE A 280 12.50 0.99 -7.74
C ILE A 280 11.92 -0.36 -8.16
N TRP A 281 12.24 -1.42 -7.44
CA TRP A 281 11.78 -2.77 -7.74
C TRP A 281 10.26 -2.84 -7.85
N TYR A 282 9.53 -2.24 -6.90
CA TYR A 282 8.07 -2.32 -6.86
C TYR A 282 7.37 -1.83 -8.14
N PRO A 283 7.52 -0.57 -8.60
CA PRO A 283 6.94 -0.13 -9.86
C PRO A 283 7.54 -0.85 -11.07
N PHE A 284 8.83 -1.20 -11.03
CA PHE A 284 9.51 -1.80 -12.17
C PHE A 284 8.95 -3.17 -12.56
N HIS A 285 8.87 -4.11 -11.62
CA HIS A 285 8.40 -5.46 -11.94
C HIS A 285 6.90 -5.48 -12.28
N ILE A 286 6.09 -4.64 -11.64
CA ILE A 286 4.67 -4.45 -12.00
C ILE A 286 4.57 -3.86 -13.41
N LEU A 287 5.44 -2.92 -13.79
CA LEU A 287 5.44 -2.34 -15.14
C LEU A 287 5.77 -3.40 -16.19
N LEU A 288 6.76 -4.26 -15.93
CA LEU A 288 7.08 -5.38 -16.82
C LEU A 288 5.87 -6.32 -17.00
N ILE A 289 5.21 -6.69 -15.90
CA ILE A 289 3.99 -7.51 -15.94
C ILE A 289 2.89 -6.79 -16.73
N GLY A 290 2.67 -5.50 -16.48
CA GLY A 290 1.68 -4.68 -17.17
C GLY A 290 1.95 -4.53 -18.66
N ILE A 291 3.21 -4.38 -19.08
CA ILE A 291 3.57 -4.33 -20.51
C ILE A 291 3.26 -5.66 -21.19
N VAL A 292 3.63 -6.79 -20.56
CA VAL A 292 3.32 -8.12 -21.11
C VAL A 292 1.80 -8.34 -21.17
N ASN A 293 1.07 -7.94 -20.13
CA ASN A 293 -0.39 -7.97 -20.08
C ASN A 293 -1.03 -7.23 -21.28
N ILE A 294 -0.56 -6.00 -21.54
CA ILE A 294 -1.05 -5.19 -22.66
C ILE A 294 -0.72 -5.81 -24.02
N ILE A 295 0.49 -6.37 -24.18
CA ILE A 295 0.87 -7.04 -25.42
C ILE A 295 -0.10 -8.19 -25.71
N ILE A 296 -0.38 -9.04 -24.71
CA ILE A 296 -1.33 -10.14 -24.85
C ILE A 296 -2.73 -9.64 -25.17
N LYS A 297 -3.17 -8.53 -24.57
CA LYS A 297 -4.49 -7.95 -24.83
C LYS A 297 -4.68 -7.48 -26.28
N ILE A 298 -3.61 -7.03 -26.93
CA ILE A 298 -3.67 -6.44 -28.28
C ILE A 298 -3.46 -7.49 -29.39
N THR A 299 -2.84 -8.63 -29.07
CA THR A 299 -2.63 -9.76 -30.00
C THR A 299 -3.83 -10.67 -30.09
#